data_AF-A0A3D5D5C8-F1
#
_entry.id   AF-A0A3D5D5C8-F1
#
_cell.length_a   1.000
_cell.length_b   1.000
_cell.length_c   1.000
_cell.angle_alpha   90.00
_cell.angle_beta   90.00
_cell.angle_gamma   90.00
#
_symmetry.space_group_name_H-M   'P 1'
#
loop_
_entity.id
_entity.type
_entity.pdbx_description
1 polymer ?
#
loop_
_entity_poly.entity_id
_entity_poly.type
_entity_poly.pdbx_seq_one_letter_code
_entity_poly.pdbx_strand_id
1 'polypeptide(L)' 'MRFIEPHAHMVSRTTDDYADMATAGCVALCEPAFWAGFDRGSADGFRDYFRQLTEYEPKRA' A
#
# COMPACT_ATOMS: atom_id res chain seq x y z
N MET A 1 -18.16 -5.09 -10.10
CA MET A 1 -17.35 -6.14 -10.77
C MET A 1 -16.06 -6.30 -9.99
N ARG A 2 -15.44 -7.48 -9.98
CA ARG A 2 -14.14 -7.68 -9.31
C ARG A 2 -13.00 -7.30 -10.25
N PHE A 3 -11.97 -6.63 -9.75
CA PHE A 3 -10.82 -6.22 -10.53
C PHE A 3 -9.52 -6.28 -9.72
N ILE A 4 -8.39 -6.30 -10.43
CA ILE A 4 -7.05 -6.15 -9.87
C ILE A 4 -6.62 -4.73 -10.18
N GLU A 5 -6.10 -4.01 -9.19
CA GLU A 5 -5.43 -2.72 -9.38
C GLU A 5 -3.96 -2.98 -9.75
N PRO A 6 -3.58 -2.91 -11.03
CA PRO A 6 -2.23 -3.26 -11.46
C PRO A 6 -1.17 -2.23 -11.05
N HIS A 7 -1.56 -1.03 -10.61
CA HIS A 7 -0.62 0.02 -10.23
C HIS A 7 -1.26 1.08 -9.32
N ALA A 8 -0.95 1.06 -8.03
CA ALA A 8 -1.35 2.12 -7.09
C ALA A 8 -0.15 2.67 -6.30
N HIS A 9 -0.07 3.98 -6.18
CA HIS A 9 0.85 4.64 -5.24
C HIS A 9 0.09 4.94 -3.96
N MET A 10 0.05 3.97 -3.04
CA MET A 10 -0.68 4.14 -1.80
C MET A 10 0.01 3.45 -0.63
N VAL A 11 -0.25 4.00 0.54
CA VAL A 11 -0.03 3.39 1.84
C VAL A 11 -1.33 3.55 2.61
N SER A 12 -1.83 2.47 3.21
CA SER A 12 -3.05 2.54 4.00
C SER A 12 -2.79 3.30 5.30
N ARG A 13 -3.55 4.37 5.53
CA ARG A 13 -3.52 5.13 6.79
C ARG A 13 -4.20 4.32 7.88
N THR A 14 -5.36 3.75 7.55
CA THR A 14 -6.14 2.81 8.37
C THR A 14 -6.65 1.67 7.50
N THR A 15 -7.04 0.56 8.13
CA THR A 15 -7.61 -0.60 7.43
C THR A 15 -8.90 -0.29 6.67
N ASP A 16 -9.52 0.86 6.92
CA ASP A 16 -10.71 1.31 6.19
C ASP A 16 -10.40 1.52 4.70
N ASP A 17 -9.20 2.00 4.35
CA ASP A 17 -8.78 2.17 2.95
C ASP A 17 -8.88 0.82 2.20
N TYR A 18 -8.54 -0.31 2.84
CA TYR A 18 -8.66 -1.65 2.25
C TYR A 18 -10.10 -2.16 2.18
N ALA A 19 -10.91 -1.86 3.22
CA ALA A 19 -12.32 -2.22 3.24
C ALA A 19 -13.10 -1.51 2.12
N ASP A 20 -12.78 -0.24 1.87
CA ASP A 20 -13.36 0.56 0.80
C ASP A 20 -12.94 0.03 -0.58
N MET A 21 -11.66 -0.32 -0.75
CA MET A 21 -11.16 -0.97 -1.97
C MET A 21 -11.86 -2.30 -2.25
N ALA A 22 -12.03 -3.14 -1.23
CA ALA A 22 -12.76 -4.40 -1.34
C ALA A 22 -14.23 -4.16 -1.71
N THR A 23 -14.88 -3.15 -1.13
CA THR A 23 -16.26 -2.75 -1.43
C THR A 23 -16.42 -2.26 -2.86
N ALA A 24 -15.45 -1.52 -3.39
CA ALA A 24 -15.40 -1.11 -4.78
C ALA A 24 -15.16 -2.30 -5.75
N GLY A 25 -14.73 -3.45 -5.24
CA GLY A 25 -14.48 -4.67 -6.00
C GLY A 25 -13.01 -4.94 -6.31
N CYS A 26 -12.07 -4.19 -5.72
CA CYS A 26 -10.65 -4.48 -5.85
C CYS A 26 -10.30 -5.72 -5.02
N VAL A 27 -9.72 -6.74 -5.65
CA VAL A 27 -9.37 -8.01 -4.98
C VAL A 27 -7.87 -8.23 -4.82
N ALA A 28 -7.06 -7.42 -5.50
CA ALA A 28 -5.61 -7.40 -5.36
C ALA A 28 -5.09 -6.05 -5.86
N LEU A 29 -4.00 -5.57 -5.25
CA LEU A 29 -3.32 -4.34 -5.65
C LEU A 29 -1.84 -4.61 -5.87
N CYS A 30 -1.25 -3.94 -6.85
CA CYS A 30 0.18 -3.88 -7.05
C CYS A 30 0.66 -2.47 -6.67
N GLU A 31 1.35 -2.37 -5.54
CA GLU A 31 2.03 -1.14 -5.12
C GLU A 31 3.47 -1.21 -5.64
N PRO A 32 3.90 -0.28 -6.50
CA PRO A 32 5.28 -0.17 -6.91
C PRO A 32 6.03 0.74 -5.94
N ALA A 33 6.96 0.15 -5.21
CA ALA A 33 7.66 0.72 -4.05
C ALA A 33 8.47 2.01 -4.31
N PHE A 34 7.79 3.12 -4.62
CA PHE A 34 8.45 4.38 -4.99
C PHE A 34 7.87 5.63 -4.33
N TRP A 35 6.61 5.63 -3.88
CA TRP A 35 5.98 6.83 -3.33
C TRP A 35 5.17 6.57 -2.05
N ALA A 36 5.83 6.79 -0.92
CA ALA A 36 5.26 6.55 0.41
C ALA A 36 4.23 7.60 0.88
N GLY A 37 3.95 8.64 0.08
CA GLY A 37 3.09 9.76 0.46
C GLY A 37 3.67 10.73 1.50
N PHE A 38 4.96 10.59 1.86
CA PHE A 38 5.67 11.49 2.77
C PHE A 38 7.15 11.65 2.37
N ASP A 39 7.76 12.74 2.82
CA ASP A 39 9.16 13.05 2.57
C ASP A 39 10.09 12.08 3.30
N ARG A 40 11.13 11.63 2.62
CA ARG A 40 12.19 10.80 3.21
C ARG A 40 13.26 11.72 3.80
N GLY A 41 13.46 11.66 5.12
CA GLY A 41 14.49 12.43 5.80
C GLY A 41 15.91 11.86 5.69
N SER A 42 16.04 10.59 5.30
CA SER A 42 17.33 9.91 5.09
C SER A 42 17.19 8.75 4.10
N ALA A 43 18.32 8.13 3.72
CA ALA A 43 18.34 6.91 2.92
C ALA A 43 17.62 5.73 3.62
N ASP A 44 17.57 5.72 4.95
CA ASP A 44 16.89 4.67 5.72
C ASP A 44 15.38 4.62 5.43
N GLY A 45 14.79 5.77 5.05
CA GLY A 45 13.38 5.84 4.66
C GLY A 45 13.02 4.96 3.45
N PHE A 46 13.99 4.60 2.60
CA PHE A 46 13.76 3.59 1.55
C PHE A 46 13.60 2.19 2.16
N ARG A 47 14.48 1.82 3.08
CA ARG A 47 14.44 0.51 3.75
C ARG A 47 13.14 0.36 4.55
N ASP A 48 12.76 1.37 5.31
CA ASP A 48 11.54 1.32 6.13
C ASP A 48 10.29 1.23 5.27
N TYR A 49 10.27 1.88 4.11
CA TYR A 49 9.17 1.74 3.16
C TYR A 49 9.00 0.31 2.64
N PHE A 50 10.07 -0.36 2.26
CA PHE A 50 10.01 -1.77 1.87
C PHE A 50 9.46 -2.65 2.99
N ARG A 51 9.90 -2.43 4.23
CA ARG A 51 9.39 -3.18 5.39
C ARG A 51 7.90 -2.93 5.62
N GLN A 52 7.44 -1.70 5.40
CA GLN A 52 6.01 -1.39 5.47
C GLN A 52 5.23 -2.26 4.47
N LEU A 53 5.66 -2.32 3.20
CA LEU A 53 4.99 -3.09 2.15
C LEU A 53 5.07 -4.61 2.34
N THR A 54 6.20 -5.14 2.81
CA THR A 54 6.42 -6.59 2.86
C THR A 54 6.15 -7.23 4.22
N GLU A 55 6.26 -6.48 5.32
CA GLU A 55 6.12 -7.01 6.69
C GLU A 55 4.89 -6.49 7.44
N TYR A 56 4.41 -5.28 7.12
CA TYR A 56 3.36 -4.58 7.87
C TYR A 56 2.00 -4.61 7.14
N GLU A 57 1.89 -4.03 5.94
CA GLU A 57 0.65 -4.00 5.16
C GLU A 57 0.00 -5.39 4.99
N PRO A 58 0.73 -6.48 4.68
CA PRO A 58 0.11 -7.79 4.48
C PRO A 58 -0.53 -8.40 5.73
N LYS A 59 -0.25 -7.87 6.92
CA LYS A 59 -0.89 -8.34 8.18
C LYS A 59 -2.19 -7.59 8.48
N ARG A 60 -2.48 -6.51 7.74
CA ARG A 60 -3.59 -5.60 7.97
C ARG A 60 -4.57 -5.53 6.78
N ALA A 61 -4.10 -5.93 5.59
CA ALA A 61 -4.87 -6.03 4.36
C ALA A 61 -5.64 -7.36 4.23
#